data_AF-A0AAD7VY36-F1
#
_entry.id   AF-A0AAD7VY36-F1
#
_cell.length_a   1.000
_cell.length_b   1.000
_cell.length_c   1.000
_cell.angle_alpha   90.00
_cell.angle_beta   90.00
_cell.angle_gamma   90.00
#
_symmetry.space_group_name_H-M   'P 1'
#
loop_
_entity.id
_entity.type
_entity.pdbx_description
1 polymer ?
#
loop_
_entity_poly.entity_id
_entity_poly.type
_entity_poly.pdbx_seq_one_letter_code
_entity_poly.pdbx_strand_id
1 'polypeptide(L)'
;MPNNRALAEQRALNIKKKLQRDQSFQEDYVSFMGDVINKGYAVKVPDEELSRGDGKVWFIPHHGVYHPKKHKIRVVFDCGASYQEHHLTDNYCRGQT
;
A
#
# COMPACT_ATOMS: atom_id res chain seq x y z
N MET A 1 19.83 8.38 -0.63
CA MET A 1 18.67 7.67 -0.06
C MET A 1 18.88 6.19 -0.25
N PRO A 2 19.04 5.39 0.81
CA PRO A 2 19.00 3.95 0.67
C PRO A 2 17.55 3.52 0.40
N ASN A 3 17.43 2.51 -0.45
CA ASN A 3 16.21 2.24 -1.19
C ASN A 3 15.29 1.29 -0.39
N ASN A 4 14.09 1.74 -0.02
CA ASN A 4 13.10 0.90 0.71
C ASN A 4 12.42 -0.14 -0.18
N ARG A 5 12.74 -0.16 -1.48
CA ARG A 5 12.22 -1.09 -2.49
C ARG A 5 12.35 -2.54 -2.07
N ALA A 6 13.48 -2.95 -1.51
CA ALA A 6 13.69 -4.35 -1.09
C ALA A 6 12.69 -4.78 0.01
N LEU A 7 12.43 -3.89 0.99
CA LEU A 7 11.47 -4.17 2.06
C LEU A 7 10.03 -4.16 1.55
N ALA A 8 9.69 -3.22 0.67
CA ALA A 8 8.38 -3.16 0.03
C ALA A 8 8.12 -4.40 -0.84
N GLU A 9 9.11 -4.84 -1.62
CA GLU A 9 9.06 -6.06 -2.42
C GLU A 9 8.88 -7.30 -1.55
N GLN A 10 9.62 -7.43 -0.44
CA GLN A 10 9.48 -8.56 0.45
C GLN A 10 8.07 -8.63 1.08
N ARG A 11 7.51 -7.48 1.50
CA ARG A 11 6.13 -7.42 2.01
C ARG A 11 5.12 -7.78 0.92
N ALA A 12 5.31 -7.30 -0.31
CA ALA A 12 4.47 -7.64 -1.45
C ALA A 12 4.49 -9.14 -1.76
N LEU A 13 5.67 -9.78 -1.70
CA LEU A 13 5.82 -11.22 -1.89
C LEU A 13 5.08 -12.03 -0.82
N ASN A 14 5.12 -11.58 0.45
CA ASN A 14 4.41 -12.25 1.53
C ASN A 14 2.89 -12.19 1.35
N ILE A 15 2.36 -11.05 0.89
CA ILE A 15 0.94 -10.90 0.56
C ILE A 15 0.58 -11.79 -0.60
N LYS A 16 1.39 -11.81 -1.67
CA LYS A 16 1.18 -12.69 -2.82
C LYS A 16 1.08 -14.16 -2.39
N LYS A 17 2.00 -14.63 -1.54
CA LYS A 17 1.96 -16.00 -0.99
C LYS A 17 0.69 -16.25 -0.17
N LYS A 18 0.24 -15.27 0.62
CA LYS A 18 -0.99 -15.38 1.41
C LYS A 18 -2.23 -15.46 0.52
N LEU A 19 -2.31 -14.61 -0.51
CA LEU A 19 -3.39 -14.64 -1.51
C LEU A 19 -3.43 -15.98 -2.25
N GLN A 20 -2.27 -16.54 -2.60
CA GLN A 20 -2.20 -17.86 -3.26
C GLN A 20 -2.60 -19.02 -2.35
N ARG A 21 -2.41 -18.88 -1.03
CA ARG A 21 -2.74 -19.95 -0.06
C ARG A 21 -4.20 -19.92 0.37
N ASP A 22 -4.82 -18.75 0.37
CA ASP A 22 -6.15 -18.52 0.92
C ASP A 22 -7.04 -17.82 -0.12
N GLN A 23 -7.86 -18.64 -0.79
CA GLN A 23 -8.75 -18.22 -1.86
C GLN A 23 -9.79 -17.20 -1.37
N SER A 24 -10.35 -17.41 -0.18
CA SER A 24 -11.34 -16.49 0.40
C SER A 24 -10.71 -15.13 0.71
N PHE A 25 -9.49 -15.14 1.27
CA PHE A 25 -8.73 -13.91 1.48
C PHE A 25 -8.42 -13.20 0.16
N GLN A 26 -8.12 -13.94 -0.91
CA GLN A 26 -7.88 -13.38 -2.23
C GLN A 26 -9.11 -12.67 -2.79
N GLU A 27 -10.27 -13.31 -2.75
CA GLU A 27 -11.53 -12.74 -3.27
C GLU A 27 -11.92 -11.46 -2.53
N ASP A 28 -11.86 -11.50 -1.21
CA ASP A 28 -12.10 -10.34 -0.35
C ASP A 28 -11.13 -9.19 -0.68
N TYR A 29 -9.85 -9.52 -0.86
CA TYR A 29 -8.80 -8.55 -1.14
C TYR A 29 -8.98 -7.89 -2.51
N VAL A 30 -9.27 -8.68 -3.54
CA VAL A 30 -9.51 -8.18 -4.90
C VAL A 30 -10.77 -7.30 -4.93
N SER A 31 -11.83 -7.72 -4.24
CA SER A 31 -13.06 -6.93 -4.11
C SER A 31 -12.80 -5.58 -3.46
N PHE A 32 -12.05 -5.55 -2.34
CA PHE A 32 -11.67 -4.31 -1.67
C PHE A 32 -10.83 -3.40 -2.60
N MET A 33 -9.79 -3.93 -3.25
CA MET A 33 -8.95 -3.13 -4.14
C MET A 33 -9.72 -2.62 -5.37
N GLY A 34 -10.66 -3.42 -5.88
CA GLY A 34 -11.59 -3.01 -6.93
C GLY A 34 -12.42 -1.79 -6.51
N ASP A 35 -13.00 -1.82 -5.30
CA ASP A 35 -13.72 -0.67 -4.74
C ASP A 35 -12.84 0.58 -4.61
N VAL A 36 -11.59 0.43 -4.19
CA VAL A 36 -10.63 1.55 -4.06
C VAL A 36 -10.36 2.19 -5.42
N ILE A 37 -10.16 1.39 -6.46
CA ILE A 37 -9.92 1.86 -7.83
C ILE A 37 -11.20 2.51 -8.40
N ASN A 38 -12.34 1.84 -8.25
CA ASN A 38 -13.64 2.33 -8.77
C ASN A 38 -14.05 3.66 -8.14
N LYS A 39 -13.70 3.89 -6.87
CA LYS A 39 -13.92 5.17 -6.18
C LYS A 39 -12.90 6.25 -6.54
N GLY A 40 -11.90 5.94 -7.36
CA GLY A 40 -10.86 6.87 -7.78
C GLY A 40 -9.78 7.15 -6.73
N TYR A 41 -9.72 6.37 -5.65
CA TYR A 41 -8.68 6.53 -4.63
C TYR A 41 -7.33 5.93 -5.04
N ALA A 42 -7.33 5.03 -6.03
CA ALA A 42 -6.11 4.47 -6.61
C ALA A 42 -6.24 4.38 -8.13
N VAL A 43 -5.14 4.66 -8.84
CA VAL A 43 -5.05 4.55 -10.31
C VAL A 43 -3.86 3.67 -10.65
N LYS A 44 -3.98 2.89 -11.72
CA LYS A 44 -2.86 2.12 -12.26
C LYS A 44 -1.82 3.09 -12.82
N VAL A 45 -0.61 3.07 -12.25
CA VAL A 45 0.50 3.90 -12.72
C VAL A 45 0.95 3.41 -14.10
N PRO A 46 1.11 4.29 -15.11
CA PRO A 46 1.69 3.94 -16.40
C PRO A 46 3.14 3.45 -16.27
N ASP A 47 3.56 2.49 -17.10
CA ASP A 47 4.92 1.92 -17.03
C ASP A 47 6.02 2.97 -17.27
N GLU A 48 5.71 3.99 -18.06
CA GLU A 48 6.58 5.14 -18.33
C GLU A 48 6.92 5.93 -17.06
N GLU A 49 5.94 6.09 -16.16
CA GLU A 49 6.09 6.83 -14.89
C GLU A 49 6.81 6.02 -13.80
N LEU A 50 6.85 4.69 -13.91
CA LEU A 50 7.58 3.83 -12.98
C LEU A 50 9.11 3.96 -13.12
N SER A 51 9.57 4.38 -14.30
CA SER A 51 10.99 4.52 -14.65
C SER A 51 11.56 5.92 -14.40
N ARG A 52 10.80 6.80 -13.74
CA ARG A 52 11.24 8.17 -13.44
C ARG A 52 12.52 8.13 -12.60
N GLY A 53 13.65 8.35 -13.25
CA GLY A 53 14.98 8.41 -12.63
C GLY A 53 15.20 9.63 -11.72
N ASP A 54 14.13 10.37 -11.40
CA ASP A 54 14.16 11.55 -10.53
C ASP A 54 14.19 11.20 -9.03
N GLY A 55 14.13 9.91 -8.68
CA GLY A 55 14.26 9.41 -7.31
C GLY A 55 13.06 9.72 -6.41
N LYS A 56 11.92 10.16 -6.98
CA LYS A 56 10.71 10.53 -6.23
C LYS A 56 9.64 9.44 -6.22
N VAL A 57 10.01 8.20 -6.54
CA VAL A 57 9.11 7.05 -6.48
C VAL A 57 9.12 6.48 -5.07
N TRP A 58 7.95 6.49 -4.42
CA TRP A 58 7.77 5.94 -3.08
C TRP A 58 6.87 4.71 -3.14
N PHE A 59 7.32 3.60 -2.57
CA PHE A 59 6.52 2.39 -2.43
C PHE A 59 5.87 2.37 -1.05
N ILE A 60 4.53 2.35 -1.02
CA ILE A 60 3.77 2.23 0.22
C ILE A 60 3.42 0.74 0.40
N PRO A 61 4.00 0.06 1.41
CA PRO A 61 3.58 -1.29 1.71
C PRO A 61 2.14 -1.28 2.22
N HIS A 62 1.36 -2.27 1.82
CA HIS A 62 -0.02 -2.44 2.28
C HIS A 62 -0.21 -3.86 2.80
N HIS A 63 -1.21 -4.13 3.64
CA HIS A 63 -1.55 -5.50 4.02
C HIS A 63 -3.02 -5.63 4.41
N GLY A 64 -3.63 -6.78 4.13
CA GLY A 64 -5.02 -7.07 4.47
C GLY A 64 -5.18 -7.61 5.90
N VAL A 65 -6.03 -6.95 6.69
CA VAL A 65 -6.39 -7.34 8.06
C VAL A 65 -7.90 -7.55 8.14
N TYR A 66 -8.33 -8.60 8.83
CA TYR A 66 -9.75 -8.83 9.11
C TYR A 66 -10.21 -8.06 10.33
N HIS A 67 -11.37 -7.41 10.22
CA HIS A 67 -12.02 -6.80 11.37
C HIS A 67 -12.57 -7.90 12.31
N PRO A 68 -12.13 -7.99 13.58
CA PRO A 68 -12.40 -9.14 14.46
C PRO A 68 -13.88 -9.40 14.72
N LYS A 69 -14.74 -8.36 14.67
CA LYS A 69 -16.19 -8.47 14.89
C LYS A 69 -17.04 -8.58 13.62
N LYS A 70 -16.52 -8.13 12.48
CA LYS A 70 -17.32 -8.00 11.23
C LYS A 70 -16.88 -8.98 10.15
N HIS A 71 -15.80 -9.73 10.39
CA HIS A 71 -15.15 -10.64 9.45
C HIS A 71 -14.95 -10.05 8.04
N LYS A 72 -14.82 -8.72 7.97
CA LYS A 72 -14.62 -7.99 6.71
C LYS A 72 -13.16 -7.58 6.60
N ILE A 73 -12.58 -7.78 5.42
CA ILE A 73 -11.21 -7.35 5.14
C ILE A 73 -11.11 -5.81 5.11
N ARG A 74 -9.97 -5.31 5.56
CA ARG A 74 -9.52 -3.93 5.35
C ARG A 74 -8.07 -3.98 4.90
N VAL A 75 -7.75 -3.30 3.80
CA VAL A 75 -6.36 -3.10 3.40
C VAL A 75 -5.83 -1.86 4.12
N VAL A 76 -4.79 -2.07 4.91
CA VAL A 76 -4.09 -1.01 5.63
C VAL A 76 -2.87 -0.61 4.79
N PHE A 77 -2.80 0.66 4.43
CA PHE A 77 -1.63 1.26 3.79
C PHE A 77 -0.71 1.82 4.88
N ASP A 78 0.48 1.26 5.00
CA ASP A 78 1.46 1.69 5.98
C ASP A 78 2.25 2.86 5.41
N CYS A 79 1.64 4.06 5.49
CA CYS A 79 2.26 5.34 5.12
C CYS A 79 3.35 5.78 6.13
N GLY A 80 3.52 5.03 7.23
CA GLY A 80 4.48 5.28 8.30
C GLY A 80 5.75 4.45 8.19
N ALA A 81 5.88 3.60 7.17
CA ALA A 81 7.11 2.87 6.86
C ALA A 81 8.20 3.85 6.38
N SER A 82 8.76 4.57 7.35
CA SER A 82 9.88 5.48 7.19
C SER A 82 11.11 4.68 6.75
N TYR A 83 11.72 5.14 5.68
CA TYR A 83 13.12 4.83 5.42
C TYR A 83 13.89 6.14 5.64
N GLN A 84 14.67 6.18 6.73
CA GLN A 84 15.44 7.35 7.18
C GLN A 84 14.60 8.61 7.51
N GLU A 85 13.88 8.57 8.63
CA GLU A 85 13.46 9.78 9.38
C GLU A 85 12.72 10.89 8.62
N HIS A 86 12.01 10.57 7.53
CA HIS A 86 11.03 11.48 6.95
C HIS A 86 9.67 10.81 6.86
N HIS A 87 8.79 11.26 7.76
CA HIS A 87 7.37 10.94 7.71
C HIS A 87 6.71 11.74 6.59
N LEU A 88 5.87 11.11 5.76
CA LEU A 88 4.95 11.80 4.84
C LEU A 88 3.95 12.72 5.58
N THR A 89 3.88 12.62 6.91
CA THR A 89 3.00 13.40 7.78
C THR A 89 3.59 14.68 8.36
N ASP A 90 4.80 15.11 7.98
CA ASP A 90 5.34 16.37 8.55
C ASP A 90 4.80 17.65 7.90
N ASN A 91 4.14 17.57 6.74
CA ASN A 91 3.61 18.74 6.04
C ASN A 91 2.07 18.82 5.98
N TYR A 92 1.32 17.85 6.53
CA TYR A 92 -0.15 17.87 6.46
C TYR A 92 -0.85 18.41 7.72
N CYS A 93 -0.12 18.70 8.81
CA CYS A 93 -0.69 19.23 10.05
C CYS A 93 -0.09 20.60 10.44
N ARG A 94 -0.01 21.54 9.50
CA ARG A 94 0.08 22.98 9.81
C ARG A 94 -0.99 23.75 9.05
N GLY A 95 -2.23 23.52 9.44
CA GLY A 95 -3.37 24.31 9.00
C GLY A 95 -4.44 24.29 10.08
N GLN A 96 -4.67 25.45 10.69
CA GLN A 96 -5.67 25.80 11.72
C GLN A 96 -5.22 25.44 13.15
N THR A 97 -5.00 26.37 14.08
CA THR A 97 -5.41 27.79 14.26
C THR A 97 -4.27 28.66 14.76
#